data_AF-A0A9C8EZ11-F1
#
_entry.id   AF-A0A9C8EZ11-F1
#
_cell.length_a   1.000
_cell.length_b   1.000
_cell.length_c   1.000
_cell.angle_alpha   90.00
_cell.angle_beta   90.00
_cell.angle_gamma   90.00
#
_symmetry.space_group_name_H-M   'P 1'
#
loop_
_entity.id
_entity.type
_entity.pdbx_description
1 polymer ?
#
loop_
_entity_poly.entity_id
_entity_poly.type
_entity_poly.pdbx_seq_one_letter_code
_entity_poly.pdbx_strand_id
1 'polypeptide(L)' 'MTTKQMAEYLQMSEITVCRLAREKKLPGMKIGKEWRFKKNIIDELIGNEINFGYFGEG' A
#
# COMPACT_ATOMS: atom_id res chain seq x y z
N MET A 1 -6.26 0.92 -8.99
CA MET A 1 -4.96 0.23 -8.97
C MET A 1 -5.13 -1.14 -8.35
N THR A 2 -4.42 -2.14 -8.89
CA THR A 2 -4.31 -3.48 -8.31
C THR A 2 -3.19 -3.52 -7.27
N THR A 3 -3.11 -4.59 -6.48
CA THR A 3 -2.05 -4.80 -5.49
C THR A 3 -0.65 -4.64 -6.08
N LYS A 4 -0.45 -5.16 -7.30
CA LYS A 4 0.84 -5.09 -8.00
C LYS A 4 1.24 -3.67 -8.40
N GLN A 5 0.29 -2.93 -8.94
CA GLN A 5 0.49 -1.55 -9.35
C GLN A 5 0.73 -0.65 -8.13
N MET A 6 0.12 -0.98 -6.99
CA MET A 6 0.36 -0.30 -5.73
C MET A 6 1.71 -0.65 -5.10
N ALA A 7 2.13 -1.91 -5.22
CA ALA A 7 3.46 -2.37 -4.82
C ALA A 7 4.55 -1.60 -5.58
N GLU A 8 4.42 -1.46 -6.90
CA GLU A 8 5.34 -0.62 -7.69
C GLU A 8 5.28 0.86 -7.30
N TYR A 9 4.09 1.40 -7.05
CA TYR A 9 3.92 2.81 -6.72
C TYR A 9 4.53 3.19 -5.36
N LEU A 10 4.44 2.32 -4.37
CA LEU A 10 5.07 2.49 -3.06
C LEU A 10 6.53 2.01 -3.02
N GLN A 11 7.05 1.46 -4.13
CA GLN A 11 8.30 0.69 -4.16
C GLN A 11 8.39 -0.35 -3.02
N MET A 12 7.33 -1.11 -2.83
CA MET A 12 7.22 -2.17 -1.84
C MET A 12 6.86 -3.51 -2.51
N SER A 13 7.08 -4.61 -1.81
CA SER A 13 6.65 -5.93 -2.28
C SER A 13 5.14 -6.13 -2.12
N GLU A 14 4.52 -6.88 -3.03
CA GLU A 14 3.07 -7.23 -2.98
C GLU A 14 2.66 -7.86 -1.64
N ILE A 15 3.60 -8.57 -1.00
CA ILE A 15 3.44 -9.18 0.33
C ILE A 15 3.27 -8.10 1.39
N THR A 16 4.15 -7.09 1.40
CA THR A 16 4.10 -5.95 2.31
C THR A 16 2.82 -5.14 2.10
N VAL A 17 2.44 -4.87 0.84
CA VAL A 17 1.18 -4.19 0.51
C VAL A 17 -0.03 -4.98 1.02
N CYS A 18 -0.07 -6.29 0.81
CA CYS A 18 -1.15 -7.14 1.31
C CYS A 18 -1.23 -7.12 2.85
N ARG A 19 -0.08 -7.12 3.52
CA ARG A 19 0.04 -7.08 4.98
C ARG A 19 -0.44 -5.73 5.53
N LEU A 20 0.04 -4.62 4.97
CA LEU A 20 -0.38 -3.26 5.31
C LEU A 20 -1.87 -3.00 5.01
N ALA A 21 -2.39 -3.56 3.93
CA ALA A 21 -3.82 -3.49 3.61
C ALA A 21 -4.68 -4.27 4.62
N ARG A 22 -4.20 -5.43 5.10
CA ARG A 22 -4.83 -6.17 6.20
C ARG A 22 -4.75 -5.43 7.53
N GLU A 23 -3.64 -4.75 7.78
CA GLU A 23 -3.42 -3.91 8.98
C GLU A 23 -4.16 -2.56 8.92
N LYS A 24 -4.95 -2.31 7.86
CA LYS A 24 -5.66 -1.05 7.60
C LYS A 24 -4.75 0.19 7.50
N LYS A 25 -3.43 0.00 7.38
CA LYS A 25 -2.48 1.08 7.09
C LYS A 25 -2.59 1.56 5.65
N LEU A 26 -2.93 0.65 4.74
CA LEU A 26 -3.21 0.99 3.36
C LEU A 26 -4.73 0.94 3.09
N PRO A 27 -5.33 2.02 2.57
CA PRO A 27 -6.73 2.14 2.24
C PRO A 27 -6.97 1.45 0.90
N GLY A 28 -6.96 0.13 0.99
CA GLY A 28 -7.43 -0.78 -0.04
C GLY A 28 -8.80 -1.31 0.32
N MET A 29 -9.65 -1.45 -0.69
CA MET A 29 -10.89 -2.18 -0.55
C MET A 29 -10.67 -3.60 -1.05
N LYS A 30 -10.86 -4.59 -0.18
CA LYS A 30 -10.88 -5.99 -0.59
C LYS A 30 -12.18 -6.26 -1.35
N ILE A 31 -12.07 -6.54 -2.64
CA ILE A 31 -13.22 -6.81 -3.51
C ILE A 31 -13.05 -8.23 -4.04
N GLY A 32 -13.83 -9.16 -3.48
CA GLY A 32 -13.70 -10.59 -3.76
C GLY A 32 -12.36 -11.15 -3.29
N LYS A 33 -11.55 -11.62 -4.24
CA LYS A 33 -10.19 -12.17 -4.00
C LYS A 33 -9.07 -11.16 -4.21
N GLU A 34 -9.38 -9.97 -4.72
CA GLU A 34 -8.37 -8.95 -5.05
C GLU A 34 -8.49 -7.73 -4.16
N TRP A 35 -7.35 -7.04 -3.98
CA TRP A 35 -7.33 -5.73 -3.33
C TRP A 35 -7.38 -4.64 -4.38
N ARG A 36 -8.33 -3.73 -4.22
CA ARG A 36 -8.52 -2.61 -5.13
C ARG A 36 -8.21 -1.32 -4.39
N PHE A 37 -7.24 -0.59 -4.92
CA PHE A 37 -6.75 0.64 -4.34
C PHE A 37 -7.15 1.80 -5.23
N LYS A 38 -7.72 2.84 -4.62
CA LYS A 38 -8.07 4.08 -5.32
C LYS A 38 -6.86 5.00 -5.28
N LYS A 39 -6.38 5.40 -6.47
CA LYS A 39 -5.24 6.31 -6.60
C LYS A 39 -5.44 7.59 -5.77
N ASN A 40 -6.66 8.14 -5.77
CA ASN A 40 -7.00 9.35 -5.01
C ASN A 40 -6.71 9.21 -3.51
N ILE A 41 -7.00 8.06 -2.92
CA ILE A 41 -6.77 7.83 -1.49
C ILE A 41 -5.30 7.55 -1.22
N ILE A 42 -4.60 6.88 -2.13
CA ILE A 42 -3.15 6.65 -2.01
C ILE A 42 -2.38 7.97 -2.11
N ASP A 43 -2.81 8.87 -2.99
CA ASP A 43 -2.24 10.21 -3.13
C ASP A 43 -2.39 11.01 -1.83
N GLU A 44 -3.58 11.01 -1.23
CA GLU A 44 -3.81 11.61 0.09
C GLU A 44 -2.96 10.97 1.19
N LEU A 45 -2.76 9.66 1.15
CA LEU A 45 -2.02 8.94 2.17
C LEU A 45 -0.51 9.16 2.08
N ILE A 46 0.05 9.16 0.87
CA ILE A 46 1.45 9.52 0.64
C ILE A 46 1.66 10.99 1.03
N GLY A 47 0.71 11.87 0.70
CA GLY A 47 0.76 13.27 1.12
C GLY A 47 0.75 13.44 2.65
N ASN A 48 0.19 12.48 3.39
CA ASN A 48 0.03 12.55 4.84
C ASN A 48 1.06 11.72 5.64
N GLU A 49 1.66 10.67 5.07
CA GLU A 49 2.41 9.64 5.84
C GLU A 49 3.71 9.19 5.15
N ILE A 50 4.61 10.10 4.83
CA ILE A 50 6.03 9.72 4.61
C ILE A 50 6.77 9.80 5.95
N ASN A 51 6.53 8.80 6.80
CA ASN A 51 7.42 8.41 7.89
C ASN A 51 7.54 6.88 7.94
N PHE A 52 7.68 6.25 6.78
CA PHE A 52 8.15 4.88 6.75
C PHE A 52 9.67 4.94 6.81
N GLY A 53 10.20 4.88 8.03
CA GLY A 53 11.60 4.55 8.26
C GLY A 53 11.90 3.26 7.53
N TYR A 54 12.56 3.37 6.38
CA TYR A 54 13.12 2.22 5.69
C TYR A 54 14.19 1.65 6.59
N PHE A 55 13.75 0.62 7.28
CA PHE A 55 14.51 -0.28 8.13
C PHE A 55 15.68 -0.79 7.31
N GLY A 56 16.85 -0.21 7.55
CA GLY A 56 18.11 -0.83 7.20
C GLY A 56 18.33 -2.01 8.14
N GLU A 57 18.38 -3.19 7.56
CA GLU A 57 19.21 -4.29 8.05
C GLU A 57 20.17 -4.55 6.87
N GLY A 58 21.49 -4.38 6.99
CA GLY A 58 22.32 -4.69 8.14
C GLY A 58 22.82 -6.10 7.96
#